data_AF-A0AAW4ZR38-F1
#
_entry.id   AF-A0AAW4ZR38-F1
#
_cell.length_a   1.000
_cell.length_b   1.000
_cell.length_c   1.000
_cell.angle_alpha   90.00
_cell.angle_beta   90.00
_cell.angle_gamma   90.00
#
_symmetry.space_group_name_H-M   'P 1'
#
loop_
_entity.id
_entity.type
_entity.pdbx_description
1 polymer ?
#
loop_
_entity_poly.entity_id
_entity_poly.type
_entity_poly.pdbx_seq_one_letter_code
_entity_poly.pdbx_strand_id
1 'polypeptide(L)'
;MAQAQKIEQSVAPSAQESLANIHALFGSQSSAGLIYDNLPANIRTTICFTARLTKEHASMKLADMDDFAIAKVQRAINDLADALKPLAHRPLKDFK
;
A
#
# COMPACT_ATOMS: atom_id res chain seq x y z
N MET A 1 -1.42 33.77 -46.18
CA MET A 1 -2.04 32.43 -46.22
C MET A 1 -1.57 31.67 -44.99
N ALA A 2 -2.52 31.15 -44.22
CA ALA A 2 -2.35 30.70 -42.84
C ALA A 2 -1.50 29.43 -42.71
N GLN A 3 -0.46 29.47 -41.87
CA GLN A 3 0.13 28.25 -41.30
C GLN A 3 -0.63 27.94 -40.01
N ALA A 4 -1.57 27.01 -40.11
CA ALA A 4 -2.30 26.49 -38.96
C ALA A 4 -1.33 25.72 -38.07
N GLN A 5 -1.10 26.28 -36.88
CA GLN A 5 -0.40 25.64 -35.77
C GLN A 5 -1.05 24.29 -35.50
N LYS A 6 -0.27 23.22 -35.71
CA LYS A 6 -0.62 21.86 -35.33
C LYS A 6 -0.60 21.85 -33.80
N ILE A 7 -1.77 22.01 -33.20
CA ILE A 7 -1.99 21.88 -31.76
C ILE A 7 -1.52 20.47 -31.40
N GLU A 8 -0.36 20.38 -30.78
CA GLU A 8 0.06 19.19 -30.07
C GLU A 8 -1.02 18.90 -29.04
N GLN A 9 -1.89 17.93 -29.36
CA GLN A 9 -2.76 17.32 -28.37
C GLN A 9 -1.84 16.73 -27.32
N SER A 10 -1.60 17.48 -26.26
CA SER A 10 -1.07 16.99 -25.00
C SER A 10 -2.04 15.92 -24.53
N VAL A 11 -1.75 14.66 -24.91
CA VAL A 11 -2.41 13.49 -24.39
C VAL A 11 -2.20 13.57 -22.89
N ALA A 12 -3.24 13.98 -22.16
CA ALA A 12 -3.19 13.99 -20.72
C ALA A 12 -2.85 12.56 -20.29
N PRO A 13 -1.76 12.35 -19.53
CA PRO A 13 -1.39 11.03 -19.07
C PRO A 13 -2.59 10.43 -18.34
N SER A 14 -2.89 9.17 -18.63
CA SER A 14 -3.99 8.46 -17.98
C SER A 14 -3.86 8.56 -16.45
N ALA A 15 -4.94 8.39 -15.70
CA ALA A 15 -4.89 8.45 -14.24
C ALA A 15 -3.82 7.50 -13.67
N GLN A 16 -3.60 6.35 -14.31
CA GLN A 16 -2.54 5.39 -13.95
C GLN A 16 -1.13 5.91 -14.24
N GLU A 17 -0.91 6.59 -15.37
CA GLU A 17 0.39 7.21 -15.69
C GLU A 17 0.66 8.44 -14.83
N SER A 18 -0.38 9.22 -14.50
CA SER A 18 -0.30 10.34 -13.57
C SER A 18 0.06 9.85 -12.16
N LEU A 19 -0.56 8.77 -11.70
CA LEU A 19 -0.20 8.11 -10.44
C LEU A 19 1.21 7.53 -10.50
N ALA A 20 1.60 6.86 -11.58
CA ALA A 20 2.97 6.35 -11.73
C ALA A 20 4.02 7.47 -11.70
N ASN A 21 3.74 8.62 -12.34
CA ASN A 21 4.61 9.79 -12.31
C ASN A 21 4.67 10.44 -10.93
N ILE A 22 3.55 10.50 -10.19
CA ILE A 22 3.55 10.95 -8.79
C ILE A 22 4.37 9.98 -7.93
N HIS A 23 4.20 8.67 -8.10
CA HIS A 23 4.95 7.66 -7.36
C HIS A 23 6.46 7.74 -7.67
N ALA A 24 6.83 8.02 -8.93
CA ALA A 24 8.21 8.26 -9.36
C ALA A 24 8.81 9.54 -8.77
N LEU A 25 8.01 10.61 -8.62
CA LEU A 25 8.44 11.88 -8.01
C LEU A 25 8.70 11.76 -6.50
N PHE A 26 8.04 10.84 -5.81
CA PHE A 26 8.20 10.62 -4.36
C PHE A 26 9.12 9.45 -3.99
N GLY A 27 9.86 8.88 -4.97
CA GLY A 27 10.81 7.79 -4.73
C GLY A 27 10.19 6.52 -4.14
N SER A 28 8.86 6.42 -4.10
CA SER A 28 8.13 5.34 -3.43
C SER A 28 7.75 4.30 -4.49
N GLN A 29 8.67 3.37 -4.76
CA GLN A 29 8.56 2.39 -5.84
C GLN A 29 7.55 1.26 -5.63
N SER A 30 6.77 1.26 -4.53
CA SER A 30 5.80 0.20 -4.30
C SER A 30 4.46 0.75 -3.81
N SER A 31 3.41 0.55 -4.63
CA SER A 31 2.02 0.86 -4.26
C SER A 31 1.63 0.19 -2.94
N ALA A 32 2.15 -1.01 -2.66
CA ALA A 32 1.93 -1.71 -1.41
C ALA A 32 2.56 -1.00 -0.19
N GLY A 33 3.73 -0.39 -0.35
CA GLY A 33 4.38 0.41 0.69
C GLY A 33 3.57 1.64 1.07
N LEU A 34 3.03 2.36 0.08
CA LEU A 34 2.17 3.52 0.31
C LEU A 34 0.84 3.13 0.97
N ILE A 35 0.24 1.99 0.58
CA ILE A 35 -0.97 1.49 1.22
C ILE A 35 -0.68 1.14 2.68
N TYR A 36 0.42 0.43 2.94
CA TYR A 36 0.84 0.06 4.29
C TYR A 36 1.11 1.29 5.16
N ASP A 37 1.83 2.28 4.64
CA ASP A 37 2.18 3.51 5.37
C ASP A 37 0.94 4.36 5.69
N ASN A 38 -0.12 4.27 4.90
CA ASN A 38 -1.40 4.96 5.16
C ASN A 38 -2.34 4.19 6.09
N LEU A 39 -1.99 2.96 6.52
CA LEU A 39 -2.81 2.23 7.48
C LEU A 39 -2.82 2.93 8.85
N PRO A 40 -3.95 2.87 9.58
CA PRO A 40 -4.00 3.31 10.97
C PRO A 40 -2.92 2.65 11.84
N ALA A 41 -2.36 3.40 12.78
CA ALA A 41 -1.24 2.95 13.60
C ALA A 41 -1.53 1.66 14.41
N ASN A 42 -2.78 1.47 14.83
CA ASN A 42 -3.21 0.23 15.48
C ASN A 42 -3.10 -0.97 14.53
N ILE A 43 -3.49 -0.82 13.26
CA ILE A 43 -3.42 -1.89 12.25
C ILE A 43 -1.97 -2.19 11.90
N ARG A 44 -1.12 -1.19 11.69
CA ARG A 44 0.33 -1.40 11.48
C ARG A 44 0.96 -2.13 12.66
N THR A 45 0.60 -1.74 13.89
CA THR A 45 1.08 -2.42 15.09
C THR A 45 0.65 -3.89 15.13
N THR A 46 -0.60 -4.20 14.79
CA THR A 46 -1.09 -5.58 14.71
C THR A 46 -0.33 -6.38 13.65
N ILE A 47 -0.10 -5.81 12.46
CA ILE A 47 0.64 -6.48 11.39
C ILE A 47 2.10 -6.72 11.83
N CYS A 48 2.79 -5.72 12.38
CA CYS A 48 4.15 -5.88 12.91
C CYS A 48 4.21 -6.93 14.03
N PHE A 49 3.22 -6.97 14.91
CA PHE A 49 3.12 -7.97 15.97
C PHE A 49 2.97 -9.38 15.39
N THR A 50 2.07 -9.59 14.43
CA THR A 50 1.88 -10.87 13.73
C THR A 50 3.15 -11.28 12.98
N ALA A 51 3.86 -10.31 12.40
CA ALA A 51 5.14 -10.51 11.73
C ALA A 51 6.32 -10.79 12.68
N ARG A 52 6.09 -10.80 14.01
CA ARG A 52 7.12 -10.92 15.07
C ARG A 52 8.22 -9.87 14.94
N LEU A 53 7.84 -8.65 14.56
CA LEU A 53 8.71 -7.48 14.52
C LEU A 53 8.57 -6.67 15.81
N THR A 54 9.57 -5.86 16.13
CA THR A 54 9.52 -4.98 17.31
C THR A 54 8.54 -3.84 17.09
N LYS A 55 8.05 -3.22 18.17
CA LYS A 55 7.13 -2.07 18.09
C LYS A 55 7.73 -0.87 17.36
N GLU A 56 9.06 -0.76 17.31
CA GLU A 56 9.75 0.30 16.57
C GLU A 56 9.48 0.22 15.06
N HIS A 57 9.32 -1.00 14.53
CA HIS A 57 8.95 -1.22 13.13
C HIS A 57 7.52 -0.72 12.83
N ALA A 58 6.61 -0.65 13.81
CA ALA A 58 5.24 -0.19 13.58
C ALA A 58 5.15 1.33 13.31
N SER A 59 6.18 2.07 13.72
CA SER A 59 6.33 3.52 13.50
C SER A 59 7.17 3.86 12.28
N MET A 60 7.84 2.86 11.69
CA MET A 60 8.73 2.99 10.55
C MET A 60 7.94 2.82 9.25
N LYS A 61 8.35 3.52 8.18
CA LYS A 61 7.77 3.31 6.84
C LYS A 61 8.22 1.98 6.29
N LEU A 62 7.41 1.36 5.43
CA LEU A 62 7.77 0.09 4.82
C LEU A 62 9.07 0.20 3.98
N ALA A 63 9.33 1.36 3.38
CA ALA A 63 10.53 1.62 2.59
C ALA A 63 11.82 1.75 3.43
N ASP A 64 11.68 2.06 4.73
CA ASP A 64 12.82 2.19 5.65
C ASP A 64 13.15 0.86 6.37
N MET A 65 12.33 -0.18 6.14
CA MET A 65 12.54 -1.51 6.71
C MET A 65 13.51 -2.34 5.86
N ASP A 66 14.26 -3.23 6.52
CA ASP A 66 15.07 -4.23 5.82
C ASP A 66 14.21 -5.20 5.00
N ASP A 67 14.74 -5.74 3.90
CA ASP A 67 14.06 -6.72 3.04
C ASP A 67 13.49 -7.92 3.82
N PHE A 68 14.20 -8.35 4.87
CA PHE A 68 13.74 -9.42 5.76
C PHE A 68 12.49 -9.03 6.57
N ALA A 69 12.44 -7.79 7.05
CA ALA A 69 11.28 -7.26 7.75
C ALA A 69 10.10 -7.07 6.79
N ILE A 70 10.35 -6.57 5.57
CA ILE A 70 9.34 -6.43 4.51
C ILE A 70 8.73 -7.79 4.17
N ALA A 71 9.55 -8.84 3.99
CA ALA A 71 9.07 -10.19 3.71
C ALA A 71 8.19 -10.75 4.84
N LYS A 72 8.55 -10.47 6.10
CA LYS A 72 7.73 -10.86 7.26
C LYS A 72 6.41 -10.12 7.32
N VAL A 73 6.40 -8.82 7.05
CA VAL A 73 5.17 -8.01 6.97
C VAL A 73 4.26 -8.54 5.87
N GLN A 74 4.80 -8.78 4.66
CA GLN A 74 4.04 -9.35 3.55
C GLN A 74 3.40 -10.69 3.91
N ARG A 75 4.17 -11.60 4.52
CA ARG A 75 3.66 -12.90 4.97
C ARG A 75 2.56 -12.75 6.01
N ALA A 76 2.76 -11.90 7.01
CA ALA A 76 1.77 -11.66 8.05
C ALA A 76 0.46 -11.08 7.49
N ILE A 77 0.54 -10.18 6.51
CA ILE A 77 -0.64 -9.63 5.83
C ILE A 77 -1.42 -10.73 5.11
N ASN A 78 -0.74 -11.61 4.37
CA ASN A 78 -1.39 -12.72 3.67
C ASN A 78 -2.03 -13.72 4.63
N ASP A 79 -1.30 -14.11 5.68
CA ASP A 79 -1.81 -15.03 6.71
C ASP A 79 -3.06 -14.45 7.40
N LEU A 80 -3.05 -13.15 7.71
CA LEU A 80 -4.22 -12.44 8.27
C LEU A 80 -5.36 -12.37 7.27
N ALA A 81 -5.10 -12.07 6.00
CA ALA A 81 -6.13 -12.00 4.97
C ALA A 81 -6.86 -13.34 4.82
N ASP A 82 -6.12 -14.45 4.75
CA ASP A 82 -6.69 -15.79 4.63
C ASP A 82 -7.47 -16.20 5.90
N ALA A 83 -6.93 -15.92 7.09
CA ALA A 83 -7.58 -16.24 8.35
C ALA A 83 -8.85 -15.41 8.62
N LEU A 84 -8.86 -14.14 8.20
CA LEU A 84 -9.99 -13.23 8.42
C LEU A 84 -11.08 -13.37 7.36
N LYS A 85 -10.73 -13.81 6.14
CA LYS A 85 -11.70 -14.03 5.04
C LYS A 85 -12.96 -14.81 5.43
N PRO A 86 -12.90 -15.96 6.15
CA PRO A 86 -14.11 -16.70 6.55
C PRO A 86 -14.96 -15.99 7.62
N LEU A 87 -14.34 -15.10 8.41
CA LEU A 87 -14.97 -14.34 9.48
C LEU A 87 -15.53 -13.00 8.97
N ALA A 88 -15.01 -12.49 7.86
CA ALA A 88 -15.44 -11.23 7.27
C ALA A 88 -16.93 -11.28 6.88
N HIS A 89 -17.63 -10.16 7.10
CA HIS A 89 -19.05 -9.97 6.73
C HIS A 89 -20.05 -10.95 7.38
N ARG A 90 -19.63 -11.71 8.39
CA ARG A 90 -20.57 -12.52 9.17
C ARG A 90 -21.49 -11.62 9.99
N PRO A 91 -22.78 -11.94 10.11
CA PRO A 91 -23.70 -11.19 10.96
C PRO A 91 -23.33 -11.37 12.44
N LEU A 92 -23.57 -10.34 13.26
CA LEU A 92 -23.22 -10.34 14.69
C LEU A 92 -23.75 -11.56 15.47
N LYS A 93 -24.88 -12.13 15.03
CA LYS A 93 -25.47 -13.35 15.61
C LYS A 93 -24.59 -14.59 15.49
N ASP A 94 -23.69 -14.64 14.50
CA ASP A 94 -22.75 -15.76 14.30
C ASP A 94 -21.48 -15.62 15.16
N PHE A 95 -21.33 -14.49 15.88
CA PHE A 95 -20.22 -14.21 16.80
C PHE A 95 -20.58 -14.38 18.29
N LYS A 96 -21.80 -14.87 18.59
CA LYS A 96 -22.27 -15.14 19.97
C LYS A 96 -22.16 -16.61 20.32
#